data_AF-A0A7R9QQ76-F1
#
_entry.id   AF-A0A7R9QQ76-F1
#
_cell.length_a   1.000
_cell.length_b   1.000
_cell.length_c   1.000
_cell.angle_alpha   90.00
_cell.angle_beta   90.00
_cell.angle_gamma   90.00
#
_symmetry.space_group_name_H-M   'P 1'
#
loop_
_entity.id
_entity.type
_entity.pdbx_description
1 polymer ?
#
loop_
_entity_poly.entity_id
_entity_poly.type
_entity_poly.pdbx_seq_one_letter_code
_entity_poly.pdbx_strand_id
1 'polypeptide(L)'
;MTNESTNGAPLAVGNQTRHQRKVSSTTEFKELTKRDAQHQLAQELDKLLRTANANSNEKSICELEFKGFQQLYMKYLQGVGPSVQWEKIEPLPEDAVRSYGALKSPQKDAIRQMLNQLVVVKLNGGLGTVIIIANHGDRIDIPSGAILESKIVSGNLRILDH
;
A
#
# COMPACT_ATOMS: atom_id res chain seq x y z
N MET A 1 5.77 -50.53 73.37
CA MET A 1 6.79 -50.32 72.32
C MET A 1 6.16 -50.77 71.00
N THR A 2 5.44 -49.88 70.29
CA THR A 2 5.91 -49.09 69.11
C THR A 2 6.51 -50.01 68.04
N ASN A 3 6.10 -50.07 66.77
CA ASN A 3 5.47 -49.08 65.90
C ASN A 3 4.80 -49.73 64.67
N GLU A 4 3.95 -48.92 64.04
CA GLU A 4 3.22 -49.08 62.77
C GLU A 4 4.10 -49.35 61.54
N SER A 5 3.50 -49.96 60.49
CA SER A 5 3.46 -49.38 59.13
C SER A 5 2.48 -50.15 58.25
N THR A 6 1.66 -49.39 57.52
CA THR A 6 0.40 -49.77 56.88
C THR A 6 0.53 -49.92 55.35
N ASN A 7 -0.22 -50.90 54.85
CA ASN A 7 -0.80 -51.15 53.51
C ASN A 7 -0.54 -50.17 52.35
N GLY A 8 -0.04 -50.72 51.23
CA GLY A 8 -0.07 -50.11 49.90
C GLY A 8 -1.22 -50.64 49.03
N ALA A 9 -1.95 -49.71 48.39
CA ALA A 9 -2.98 -49.92 47.36
C ALA A 9 -2.92 -48.72 46.37
N PRO A 10 -3.50 -48.76 45.15
CA PRO A 10 -2.76 -48.46 43.92
C PRO A 10 -3.04 -47.09 43.25
N LEU A 11 -2.09 -46.76 42.36
CA LEU A 11 -2.01 -45.79 41.25
C LEU A 11 -3.29 -45.00 40.87
N ALA A 12 -3.23 -43.67 41.04
CA ALA A 12 -4.20 -42.71 40.54
C ALA A 12 -3.87 -42.24 39.11
N VAL A 13 -4.90 -42.22 38.27
CA VAL A 13 -4.92 -41.77 36.87
C VAL A 13 -4.69 -40.25 36.80
N GLY A 14 -3.64 -39.84 36.08
CA GLY A 14 -3.32 -38.43 35.84
C GLY A 14 -4.33 -37.77 34.90
N ASN A 15 -5.08 -36.80 35.43
CA ASN A 15 -5.93 -35.91 34.63
C ASN A 15 -5.03 -34.95 33.83
N GLN A 16 -4.90 -35.17 32.51
CA GLN A 16 -4.37 -34.16 31.60
C GLN A 16 -5.41 -33.05 31.43
N THR A 17 -5.30 -31.99 32.22
CA THR A 17 -5.99 -30.73 31.98
C THR A 17 -5.48 -30.12 30.69
N ARG A 18 -6.22 -30.32 29.60
CA ARG A 18 -6.05 -29.62 28.33
C ARG A 18 -6.20 -28.12 28.59
N HIS A 19 -5.09 -27.39 28.67
CA HIS A 19 -5.10 -25.93 28.69
C HIS A 19 -5.76 -25.42 27.39
N GLN A 20 -7.05 -25.12 27.45
CA GLN A 20 -7.66 -24.20 26.50
C GLN A 20 -6.93 -22.87 26.67
N ARG A 21 -6.14 -22.47 25.68
CA ARG A 21 -5.63 -21.10 25.57
C ARG A 21 -6.85 -20.18 25.49
N LYS A 22 -7.27 -19.62 26.62
CA LYS A 22 -8.13 -18.43 26.63
C LYS A 22 -7.41 -17.37 25.80
N VAL A 23 -8.04 -16.92 24.74
CA VAL A 23 -7.56 -15.78 23.95
C VAL A 23 -7.37 -14.62 24.94
N SER A 24 -6.20 -13.99 24.89
CA SER A 24 -5.84 -12.91 25.82
C SER A 24 -6.83 -11.76 25.70
N SER A 25 -7.34 -11.25 26.82
CA SER A 25 -8.30 -10.13 26.88
C SER A 25 -7.81 -8.88 26.12
N THR A 26 -6.50 -8.71 26.01
CA THR A 26 -5.85 -7.65 25.23
C THR A 26 -5.98 -7.82 23.72
N THR A 27 -6.10 -9.05 23.22
CA THR A 27 -6.31 -9.35 21.80
C THR A 27 -7.77 -9.11 21.42
N GLU A 28 -8.71 -9.58 22.25
CA GLU A 28 -10.15 -9.34 22.06
C GLU A 28 -10.47 -7.84 22.08
N PHE A 29 -9.88 -7.10 23.03
CA PHE A 29 -10.04 -5.64 23.09
C PHE A 29 -9.54 -4.95 21.82
N LYS A 30 -8.36 -5.33 21.31
CA LYS A 30 -7.82 -4.77 20.04
C LYS A 30 -8.71 -5.08 18.84
N GLU A 31 -9.31 -6.26 18.78
CA GLU A 31 -10.25 -6.62 17.71
C GLU A 31 -11.55 -5.83 17.78
N LEU A 32 -12.08 -5.63 18.99
CA LEU A 32 -13.26 -4.79 19.23
C LEU A 32 -13.01 -3.34 18.80
N THR A 33 -11.90 -2.73 19.23
CA THR A 33 -11.54 -1.35 18.84
C THR A 33 -11.39 -1.19 17.33
N LYS A 34 -10.86 -2.20 16.62
CA LYS A 34 -10.76 -2.19 15.15
C LYS A 34 -12.14 -2.23 14.48
N ARG A 35 -13.06 -3.06 14.98
CA ARG A 35 -14.43 -3.11 14.47
C ARG A 35 -15.17 -1.80 14.69
N ASP A 36 -15.01 -1.19 15.86
CA ASP A 36 -15.62 0.10 16.17
C ASP A 36 -15.10 1.20 15.23
N ALA A 37 -13.78 1.27 15.02
CA ALA A 37 -13.17 2.22 14.10
C ALA A 37 -13.68 2.05 12.66
N GLN A 38 -13.83 0.81 12.18
CA GLN A 38 -14.39 0.50 10.87
C GLN A 38 -15.86 0.95 10.76
N HIS A 39 -16.67 0.73 11.80
CA HIS A 39 -18.08 1.11 11.80
C HIS A 39 -18.24 2.64 11.81
N GLN A 40 -17.46 3.34 12.63
CA GLN A 40 -17.45 4.80 12.67
C GLN A 40 -17.07 5.41 11.31
N LEU A 41 -16.01 4.89 10.66
CA LEU A 41 -15.63 5.35 9.32
C LEU A 41 -16.78 5.19 8.32
N ALA A 42 -17.47 4.05 8.35
CA ALA A 42 -18.58 3.80 7.42
C ALA A 42 -19.74 4.78 7.62
N GLN A 43 -20.08 5.09 8.87
CA GLN A 43 -21.11 6.08 9.18
C GLN A 43 -20.73 7.49 8.71
N GLU A 44 -19.48 7.92 8.91
CA GLU A 44 -19.03 9.25 8.48
C GLU A 44 -18.97 9.39 6.96
N LEU A 45 -18.57 8.33 6.24
CA LEU A 45 -18.61 8.34 4.77
C LEU A 45 -20.03 8.39 4.21
N ASP A 46 -21.00 7.73 4.85
CA ASP A 46 -22.42 7.85 4.47
C ASP A 46 -22.93 9.28 4.69
N LYS A 47 -22.56 9.93 5.81
CA LYS A 47 -22.90 11.33 6.06
C LYS A 47 -22.31 12.25 4.99
N LEU A 48 -21.03 12.05 4.63
CA LEU A 48 -20.37 12.83 3.58
C LEU A 48 -21.01 12.62 2.21
N LEU A 49 -21.42 11.38 1.91
CA LEU A 49 -22.09 11.09 0.64
C LEU A 49 -23.45 11.81 0.51
N ARG A 50 -24.16 12.03 1.62
CA ARG A 50 -25.41 12.79 1.62
C ARG A 50 -25.23 14.28 1.29
N THR A 51 -24.01 14.81 1.40
CA THR A 51 -23.72 16.20 0.99
C THR A 51 -23.41 16.32 -0.50
N ALA A 52 -23.25 15.20 -1.22
CA ALA A 52 -23.03 15.21 -2.67
C ALA A 52 -24.31 15.62 -3.42
N ASN A 53 -24.14 16.37 -4.50
CA ASN A 53 -25.24 16.79 -5.36
C ASN A 53 -25.93 15.57 -5.98
N ALA A 54 -27.25 15.42 -5.76
CA ALA A 54 -28.02 14.27 -6.25
C ALA A 54 -28.18 14.23 -7.78
N ASN A 55 -27.94 15.35 -8.47
CA ASN A 55 -28.14 15.49 -9.91
C ASN A 55 -26.85 15.30 -10.74
N SER A 56 -25.73 14.94 -10.11
CA SER A 56 -24.45 14.71 -10.80
C SER A 56 -24.03 13.25 -10.75
N ASN A 57 -23.32 12.80 -11.79
CA ASN A 57 -22.61 11.51 -11.80
C ASN A 57 -21.52 11.41 -10.71
N GLU A 58 -21.26 12.50 -9.98
CA GLU A 58 -20.24 12.55 -8.93
C GLU A 58 -20.66 11.71 -7.73
N LYS A 59 -21.97 11.63 -7.41
CA LYS A 59 -22.42 10.83 -6.26
C LYS A 59 -22.07 9.35 -6.42
N SER A 60 -22.27 8.78 -7.61
CA SER A 60 -21.93 7.37 -7.88
C SER A 60 -20.41 7.12 -7.95
N ILE A 61 -19.64 8.10 -8.41
CA ILE A 61 -18.17 8.07 -8.36
C ILE A 61 -17.69 8.08 -6.91
N CYS A 62 -18.18 9.01 -6.08
CA CYS A 62 -17.86 9.10 -4.66
C CYS A 62 -18.25 7.82 -3.89
N GLU A 63 -19.39 7.21 -4.20
CA GLU A 63 -19.78 5.90 -3.64
C GLU A 63 -18.73 4.83 -3.93
N LEU A 64 -18.25 4.76 -5.17
CA LEU A 64 -17.23 3.80 -5.58
C LEU A 64 -15.88 4.07 -4.89
N GLU A 65 -15.46 5.34 -4.84
CA GLU A 65 -14.21 5.76 -4.20
C GLU A 65 -14.24 5.49 -2.69
N PHE A 66 -15.33 5.83 -2.01
CA PHE A 66 -15.51 5.58 -0.57
C PHE A 66 -15.50 4.09 -0.25
N LYS A 67 -16.14 3.27 -1.09
CA LYS A 67 -16.06 1.82 -0.95
C LYS A 67 -14.62 1.30 -1.09
N GLY A 68 -13.87 1.82 -2.07
CA GLY A 68 -12.45 1.49 -2.23
C GLY A 68 -11.61 1.92 -1.03
N PHE A 69 -11.83 3.12 -0.52
CA PHE A 69 -11.15 3.64 0.66
C PHE A 69 -11.46 2.82 1.91
N GLN A 70 -12.72 2.45 2.15
CA GLN A 70 -13.09 1.56 3.26
C GLN A 70 -12.35 0.24 3.21
N GLN A 71 -12.25 -0.40 2.03
CA GLN A 71 -11.51 -1.65 1.87
C GLN A 71 -10.01 -1.49 2.20
N LEU A 72 -9.39 -0.40 1.74
CA LEU A 72 -8.01 -0.06 2.06
C LEU A 72 -7.81 0.16 3.56
N TYR A 73 -8.71 0.90 4.21
CA TYR A 73 -8.66 1.16 5.64
C TYR A 73 -8.86 -0.11 6.48
N MET A 74 -9.78 -1.00 6.08
CA MET A 74 -9.93 -2.32 6.71
C MET A 74 -8.64 -3.12 6.62
N LYS A 75 -8.01 -3.19 5.44
CA LYS A 75 -6.74 -3.88 5.23
C LYS A 75 -5.63 -3.28 6.11
N TYR A 76 -5.60 -1.95 6.23
CA TYR A 76 -4.67 -1.25 7.12
C TYR A 76 -4.84 -1.65 8.58
N LEU A 77 -6.08 -1.68 9.10
CA LEU A 77 -6.36 -2.10 10.48
C LEU A 77 -6.05 -3.59 10.72
N GLN A 78 -6.21 -4.44 9.70
CA GLN A 78 -5.93 -5.88 9.78
C GLN A 78 -4.43 -6.20 9.64
N GLY A 79 -3.64 -5.31 9.03
CA GLY A 79 -2.20 -5.48 8.82
C GLY A 79 -1.41 -5.50 10.13
N VAL A 80 -1.27 -6.67 10.73
CA VAL A 80 -0.35 -6.92 11.85
C VAL A 80 0.54 -8.12 11.50
N GLY A 81 1.76 -7.84 11.07
CA GLY A 81 2.76 -8.86 10.75
C GLY A 81 3.89 -8.28 9.89
N PRO A 82 5.06 -8.94 9.83
CA PRO A 82 6.11 -8.56 8.90
C PRO A 82 5.58 -8.70 7.46
N SER A 83 5.55 -7.60 6.71
CA SER A 83 5.05 -7.56 5.33
C SER A 83 5.85 -8.46 4.37
N VAL A 84 7.02 -8.92 4.79
CA VAL A 84 7.96 -9.76 4.03
C VAL A 84 8.50 -10.85 4.95
N GLN A 85 8.41 -12.11 4.51
CA GLN A 85 9.07 -13.25 5.14
C GLN A 85 10.37 -13.51 4.38
N TRP A 86 11.50 -13.05 4.93
CA TRP A 86 12.79 -13.05 4.25
C TRP A 86 13.27 -14.47 3.89
N GLU A 87 12.89 -15.45 4.70
CA GLU A 87 13.25 -16.86 4.54
C GLU A 87 12.58 -17.50 3.32
N LYS A 88 11.54 -16.88 2.77
CA LYS A 88 10.80 -17.36 1.59
C LYS A 88 11.19 -16.65 0.30
N ILE A 89 12.18 -15.76 0.34
CA ILE A 89 12.68 -15.09 -0.85
C ILE A 89 13.63 -16.03 -1.58
N GLU A 90 13.28 -16.38 -2.81
CA GLU A 90 14.09 -17.23 -3.69
C GLU A 90 14.57 -16.44 -4.91
N PRO A 91 15.72 -16.81 -5.50
CA PRO A 91 16.16 -16.24 -6.77
C PRO A 91 15.08 -16.42 -7.85
N LEU A 92 14.93 -15.41 -8.71
CA LEU A 92 14.06 -15.53 -9.87
C LEU A 92 14.56 -16.64 -10.80
N PRO A 93 13.66 -17.39 -11.45
CA PRO A 93 14.01 -18.28 -12.55
C PRO A 93 14.79 -17.53 -13.65
N GLU A 94 15.68 -18.24 -14.35
CA GLU A 94 16.58 -17.63 -15.35
C GLU A 94 15.83 -16.92 -16.50
N ASP A 95 14.59 -17.31 -16.79
CA ASP A 95 13.77 -16.78 -17.88
C ASP A 95 12.78 -15.69 -17.44
N ALA A 96 12.64 -15.45 -16.13
CA ALA A 96 11.72 -14.45 -15.58
C ALA A 96 12.10 -13.02 -15.98
N VAL A 97 13.38 -12.75 -16.24
CA VAL A 97 13.90 -11.46 -16.68
C VAL A 97 14.61 -11.62 -18.01
N ARG A 98 14.01 -11.09 -19.09
CA ARG A 98 14.58 -11.16 -20.43
C ARG A 98 15.40 -9.93 -20.75
N SER A 99 16.60 -10.15 -21.30
CA SER A 99 17.42 -9.06 -21.84
C SER A 99 16.72 -8.36 -23.01
N TYR A 100 16.74 -7.02 -23.02
CA TYR A 100 16.14 -6.22 -24.08
C TYR A 100 16.70 -6.59 -25.47
N GLY A 101 18.00 -6.89 -25.57
CA GLY A 101 18.63 -7.28 -26.83
C GLY A 101 18.15 -8.64 -27.39
N ALA A 102 17.54 -9.48 -26.56
CA ALA A 102 16.95 -10.76 -26.99
C ALA A 102 15.52 -10.62 -27.55
N LEU A 103 14.97 -9.39 -27.56
CA LEU A 103 13.66 -9.11 -28.13
C LEU A 103 13.77 -9.00 -29.66
N LYS A 104 12.87 -9.69 -30.37
CA LYS A 104 12.80 -9.61 -31.84
C LYS A 104 12.09 -8.33 -32.25
N SER A 105 12.65 -7.61 -33.21
CA SER A 105 11.97 -6.47 -33.82
C SER A 105 10.75 -6.94 -34.62
N PRO A 106 9.59 -6.28 -34.49
CA PRO A 106 8.41 -6.62 -35.27
C PRO A 106 8.62 -6.32 -36.76
N GLN A 107 7.90 -7.04 -37.63
CA GLN A 107 7.85 -6.73 -39.05
C GLN A 107 7.09 -5.41 -39.28
N LYS A 108 7.54 -4.60 -40.25
CA LYS A 108 7.00 -3.25 -40.51
C LYS A 108 5.48 -3.24 -40.68
N ASP A 109 4.94 -4.23 -41.37
CA ASP A 109 3.51 -4.33 -41.67
C ASP A 109 2.66 -4.66 -40.44
N ALA A 110 3.25 -5.31 -39.43
CA ALA A 110 2.59 -5.65 -38.17
C ALA A 110 2.61 -4.51 -37.14
N ILE A 111 3.54 -3.55 -37.26
CA ILE A 111 3.71 -2.45 -36.27
C ILE A 111 2.42 -1.66 -36.11
N ARG A 112 1.77 -1.30 -37.22
CA ARG A 112 0.52 -0.54 -37.19
C ARG A 112 -0.60 -1.29 -36.45
N GLN A 113 -0.73 -2.59 -36.69
CA GLN A 113 -1.73 -3.42 -36.02
C GLN A 113 -1.46 -3.54 -34.52
N MET A 114 -0.19 -3.68 -34.11
CA MET A 114 0.21 -3.72 -32.70
C MET A 114 -0.06 -2.39 -32.00
N LEU A 115 0.25 -1.25 -32.65
CA LEU A 115 0.01 0.08 -32.08
C LEU A 115 -1.48 0.38 -31.91
N ASN A 116 -2.35 -0.13 -32.79
CA ASN A 116 -3.80 0.03 -32.64
C ASN A 116 -4.34 -0.66 -31.38
N GLN A 117 -3.62 -1.64 -30.84
CA GLN A 117 -3.98 -2.33 -29.59
C GLN A 117 -3.29 -1.72 -28.36
N LEU A 118 -2.36 -0.78 -28.56
CA LEU A 118 -1.60 -0.16 -27.49
C LEU A 118 -2.34 1.05 -26.93
N VAL A 119 -2.59 1.03 -25.62
CA VAL A 119 -3.02 2.21 -24.87
C VAL A 119 -1.87 2.68 -24.00
N VAL A 120 -1.51 3.96 -24.10
CA VAL A 120 -0.49 4.58 -23.27
C VAL A 120 -1.16 5.30 -22.09
N VAL A 121 -0.89 4.84 -20.87
CA VAL A 121 -1.37 5.48 -19.64
C VAL A 121 -0.20 6.18 -18.96
N LYS A 122 -0.34 7.49 -18.72
CA LYS A 122 0.60 8.27 -17.92
C LYS A 122 -0.02 8.54 -16.54
N LEU A 123 0.69 8.18 -15.47
CA LEU A 123 0.27 8.51 -14.11
C LEU A 123 0.68 9.96 -13.81
N ASN A 124 -0.30 10.85 -13.65
CA ASN A 124 -0.10 12.28 -13.37
C ASN A 124 -0.69 12.71 -12.01
N GLY A 125 -0.77 11.77 -11.04
CA GLY A 125 -1.35 12.05 -9.72
C GLY A 125 -0.43 12.80 -8.75
N GLY A 126 0.83 13.04 -9.13
CA GLY A 126 1.79 13.77 -8.30
C GLY A 126 1.57 15.28 -8.41
N LEU A 127 1.49 15.97 -7.27
CA LEU A 127 1.61 17.42 -7.22
C LEU A 127 3.06 17.77 -7.60
N GLY A 128 3.28 18.22 -8.84
CA GLY A 128 4.59 18.64 -9.31
C GLY A 128 5.14 19.77 -8.44
N THR A 129 6.15 19.47 -7.62
CA THR A 129 6.87 20.50 -6.87
C THR A 129 8.09 20.91 -7.68
N VAL A 130 8.19 22.20 -8.01
CA VAL A 130 9.41 22.79 -8.59
C VAL A 130 10.20 23.42 -7.45
N ILE A 131 11.42 22.95 -7.23
CA ILE A 131 12.31 23.52 -6.21
C ILE A 131 13.36 24.35 -6.95
N ILE A 132 13.38 25.66 -6.69
CA ILE A 132 14.38 26.58 -7.25
C ILE A 132 15.33 27.01 -6.12
N ILE A 133 16.63 26.74 -6.29
CA ILE A 133 17.67 27.07 -5.33
C ILE A 133 18.64 28.07 -5.97
N ALA A 134 18.59 29.32 -5.52
CA ALA A 134 19.48 30.41 -5.93
C ALA A 134 20.15 31.03 -4.71
N ASN A 135 21.48 31.20 -4.72
CA ASN A 135 22.20 31.90 -3.67
C ASN A 135 22.14 33.41 -3.88
N HIS A 136 22.51 34.18 -2.85
CA HIS A 136 22.59 35.64 -2.97
C HIS A 136 23.58 36.03 -4.08
N GLY A 137 23.08 36.68 -5.14
CA GLY A 137 23.85 37.05 -6.33
C GLY A 137 23.70 36.11 -7.52
N ASP A 138 22.99 34.99 -7.37
CA ASP A 138 22.67 34.09 -8.49
C ASP A 138 21.48 34.62 -9.29
N ARG A 139 21.62 34.58 -10.62
CA ARG A 139 20.55 34.85 -11.57
C ARG A 139 20.22 33.57 -12.33
N ILE A 140 18.94 33.20 -12.32
CA ILE A 140 18.40 32.04 -13.02
C ILE A 140 17.35 32.56 -14.01
N ASP A 141 17.67 32.53 -15.30
CA ASP A 141 16.73 32.89 -16.36
C ASP A 141 16.03 31.61 -16.88
N ILE A 142 14.71 31.57 -16.77
CA ILE A 142 13.87 30.46 -17.23
C ILE A 142 13.24 30.86 -18.56
N PRO A 143 13.49 30.13 -19.67
CA PRO A 143 12.96 30.50 -20.97
C PRO A 143 11.43 30.35 -21.01
N SER A 144 10.79 31.19 -21.83
CA SER A 144 9.36 31.10 -22.08
C SER A 144 9.01 29.72 -22.67
N GLY A 145 8.03 29.05 -22.08
CA GLY A 145 7.62 27.68 -22.47
C GLY A 145 8.36 26.56 -21.73
N ALA A 146 9.25 26.85 -20.79
CA ALA A 146 9.88 25.81 -19.97
C ALA A 146 8.84 25.06 -19.11
N ILE A 147 8.82 23.72 -19.23
CA ILE A 147 8.00 22.83 -18.39
C ILE A 147 8.90 22.26 -17.29
N LEU A 148 8.72 22.72 -16.05
CA LEU A 148 9.58 22.35 -14.91
C LEU A 148 8.92 21.34 -13.94
N GLU A 149 7.88 20.63 -14.38
CA GLU A 149 7.16 19.66 -13.56
C GLU A 149 8.12 18.63 -12.92
N SER A 150 8.15 18.61 -11.58
CA SER A 150 9.01 17.73 -10.78
C SER A 150 10.51 17.87 -11.09
N LYS A 151 11.00 19.12 -11.21
CA LYS A 151 12.41 19.45 -11.41
C LYS A 151 12.97 20.28 -10.27
N ILE A 152 14.25 20.06 -9.98
CA ILE A 152 15.08 20.95 -9.15
C ILE A 152 15.90 21.81 -10.09
N VAL A 153 15.78 23.14 -9.94
CA VAL A 153 16.55 24.12 -10.72
C VAL A 153 17.53 24.82 -9.78
N SER A 154 18.82 24.72 -10.06
CA SER A 154 19.87 25.40 -9.30
C SER A 154 21.03 25.77 -10.21
N GLY A 155 21.66 26.93 -9.99
CA GLY A 155 22.85 27.37 -10.73
C GLY A 155 22.93 28.89 -10.97
N ASN A 156 23.99 29.30 -11.66
CA ASN A 156 24.22 30.66 -12.18
C ASN A 156 24.37 30.54 -13.71
N LEU A 157 23.35 30.95 -14.47
CA LEU A 157 23.34 30.83 -15.93
C LEU A 157 23.68 32.19 -16.55
N ARG A 158 24.67 32.24 -17.45
CA ARG A 158 24.92 33.40 -18.31
C ARG A 158 24.32 33.12 -19.70
N ILE A 159 23.37 33.94 -20.13
CA ILE A 159 22.92 33.98 -21.52
C ILE A 159 24.02 34.68 -22.35
N LEU A 160 24.44 34.06 -23.45
CA LEU A 160 25.22 34.71 -24.49
C LEU A 160 24.23 35.21 -25.54
N ASP A 161 24.15 36.52 -25.72
CA ASP A 161 23.42 37.12 -26.84
C ASP A 161 24.12 36.72 -28.16
N HIS A 162 23.35 36.35 -29.17
CA HIS A 162 23.84 36.14 -30.54
C HIS A 162 24.02 37.48 -31.26
#